data_AF-A0A839TRK6-F1
#
_entry.id   AF-A0A839TRK6-F1
#
_cell.length_a   1.000
_cell.length_b   1.000
_cell.length_c   1.000
_cell.angle_alpha   90.00
_cell.angle_beta   90.00
_cell.angle_gamma   90.00
#
_symmetry.space_group_name_H-M   'P 1'
#
loop_
_entity.id
_entity.type
_entity.pdbx_description
1 polymer ?
#
loop_
_entity_poly.entity_id
_entity_poly.type
_entity_poly.pdbx_seq_one_letter_code
_entity_poly.pdbx_strand_id
1 'polypeptide(L)'
;MNKFLLHIVASVICILIPAIGLLYGLWDRHQPKTGPVGNGIPNQPTIPQMIPIVSCFIFGVVNLPFAIIRYRQNKRANEYRKT
;
A
#
# COMPACT_ATOMS: atom_id res chain seq x y z
N MET A 1 -16.67 3.90 13.35
CA MET A 1 -15.25 4.06 12.97
C MET A 1 -15.05 5.44 12.33
N ASN A 2 -14.05 6.22 12.75
CA ASN A 2 -13.89 7.60 12.27
C ASN A 2 -13.45 7.58 10.78
N LYS A 3 -14.24 8.20 9.88
CA LYS A 3 -13.96 8.24 8.43
C LYS A 3 -12.56 8.76 8.08
N PHE A 4 -12.03 9.66 8.90
CA PHE A 4 -10.69 10.21 8.73
C PHE A 4 -9.60 9.20 9.10
N LEU A 5 -9.83 8.40 10.15
CA LEU A 5 -8.93 7.32 10.54
C LEU A 5 -8.92 6.22 9.47
N LEU A 6 -10.09 5.86 8.95
CA LEU A 6 -10.21 4.90 7.84
C LEU A 6 -9.41 5.32 6.62
N HIS A 7 -9.46 6.60 6.26
CA HIS A 7 -8.72 7.10 5.12
C HIS A 7 -7.21 6.97 5.33
N ILE A 8 -6.70 7.28 6.53
CA ILE A 8 -5.27 7.08 6.86
C ILE A 8 -4.91 5.60 6.77
N VAL A 9 -5.70 4.70 7.36
CA VAL A 9 -5.46 3.25 7.33
C VAL A 9 -5.44 2.74 5.89
N ALA A 10 -6.40 3.14 5.06
CA ALA A 10 -6.45 2.77 3.65
C ALA A 10 -5.20 3.26 2.89
N SER A 11 -4.76 4.51 3.11
CA SER A 11 -3.53 5.04 2.51
C SER A 11 -2.30 4.25 2.93
N VAL A 12 -2.18 3.86 4.21
CA VAL A 12 -1.09 3.01 4.70
C VAL A 12 -1.11 1.63 4.05
N ILE A 13 -2.29 1.01 3.94
CA ILE A 13 -2.44 -0.31 3.28
C ILE A 13 -2.01 -0.24 1.80
N CYS A 14 -2.40 0.83 1.08
CA CYS A 14 -1.99 1.04 -0.31
C CYS A 14 -0.47 1.21 -0.48
N ILE A 15 0.26 1.61 0.56
CA ILE A 15 1.74 1.68 0.55
C ILE A 15 2.33 0.31 0.89
N LEU A 16 1.79 -0.36 1.91
CA LEU A 16 2.33 -1.61 2.42
C LEU A 16 2.13 -2.79 1.47
N ILE A 17 0.97 -2.92 0.82
CA ILE A 17 0.68 -4.05 -0.07
C ILE A 17 1.71 -4.13 -1.22
N PRO A 18 1.97 -3.06 -1.99
CA PRO A 18 3.01 -3.07 -3.02
C PRO A 18 4.41 -3.36 -2.46
N ALA A 19 4.76 -2.79 -1.30
CA ALA A 19 6.07 -3.00 -0.68
C ALA A 19 6.29 -4.47 -0.28
N ILE A 20 5.31 -5.08 0.38
CA ILE A 20 5.34 -6.51 0.75
C ILE A 20 5.37 -7.38 -0.51
N GLY A 21 4.58 -7.04 -1.53
CA GLY A 21 4.58 -7.76 -2.81
C GLY A 21 5.93 -7.73 -3.51
N LEU A 22 6.64 -6.59 -3.49
CA LEU A 22 8.00 -6.48 -4.03
C LEU A 22 9.01 -7.30 -3.22
N LEU A 23 8.95 -7.24 -1.89
CA LEU A 23 9.82 -8.04 -1.02
C LEU A 23 9.60 -9.54 -1.22
N TYR A 24 8.34 -9.95 -1.32
CA TYR A 24 7.97 -11.33 -1.61
C TYR A 24 8.47 -11.76 -3.01
N GLY A 25 8.29 -10.91 -4.02
CA GLY A 25 8.80 -11.17 -5.37
C GLY A 25 10.32 -11.26 -5.43
N LEU A 26 11.03 -10.44 -4.64
CA LEU A 26 12.49 -10.54 -4.50
C LEU A 26 12.90 -11.83 -3.81
N TRP A 27 12.20 -12.21 -2.73
CA TRP A 27 12.43 -13.47 -2.03
C TRP A 27 12.22 -14.68 -2.94
N ASP A 28 11.09 -14.74 -3.65
CA ASP A 28 10.74 -15.84 -4.58
C ASP A 28 11.77 -16.02 -5.70
N ARG A 29 12.35 -14.91 -6.19
CA ARG A 29 13.39 -14.95 -7.24
C ARG A 29 14.70 -15.59 -6.78
N HIS A 30 15.03 -15.51 -5.50
CA HIS A 30 16.26 -16.08 -4.95
C HIS A 30 16.09 -17.53 -4.47
N GLN A 31 14.86 -18.04 -4.44
CA GLN A 31 14.62 -19.43 -4.08
C GLN A 31 14.92 -20.37 -5.25
N PRO A 32 15.61 -21.50 -5.01
CA PRO A 32 15.82 -22.52 -6.03
C PRO A 32 14.48 -23.09 -6.44
N LYS A 33 14.10 -22.89 -7.71
CA LYS A 33 12.81 -23.36 -8.27
C LYS A 33 12.87 -24.84 -8.66
N THR A 34 13.40 -25.69 -7.78
CA THR A 34 13.74 -27.10 -8.04
C THR A 34 12.62 -28.10 -7.75
N GLY A 35 11.36 -27.65 -7.72
CA GLY A 35 10.19 -28.51 -7.49
C GLY A 35 9.51 -29.01 -8.78
N PRO A 36 8.66 -30.06 -8.70
CA PRO A 36 7.96 -30.64 -9.86
C PRO A 36 6.98 -29.71 -10.60
N VAL A 37 6.68 -28.54 -10.02
CA VAL A 37 5.82 -27.48 -10.58
C VAL A 37 6.58 -26.17 -10.88
N GLY A 38 7.92 -26.18 -10.71
CA GLY A 38 8.77 -25.01 -10.88
C GLY A 38 9.45 -25.01 -12.24
N ASN A 39 9.02 -24.16 -13.15
CA ASN A 39 9.55 -24.11 -14.52
C ASN A 39 10.96 -23.50 -14.61
N GLY A 40 11.63 -23.21 -13.49
CA GLY A 40 12.91 -22.50 -13.44
C GLY A 40 12.84 -21.01 -13.82
N ILE A 41 11.75 -20.54 -14.43
CA ILE A 41 11.62 -19.17 -14.94
C ILE A 41 11.22 -18.20 -13.82
N PRO A 42 11.93 -17.07 -13.64
CA PRO A 42 11.52 -16.01 -12.73
C PRO A 42 10.18 -15.43 -13.19
N ASN A 43 9.16 -15.48 -12.34
CA ASN A 43 7.86 -14.88 -12.66
C ASN A 43 7.95 -13.37 -12.41
N GLN A 44 8.33 -12.62 -13.44
CA GLN A 44 8.44 -11.17 -13.35
C GLN A 44 7.08 -10.53 -13.71
N PRO A 45 6.65 -9.49 -12.98
CA PRO A 45 5.41 -8.80 -13.33
C PRO A 45 5.51 -8.25 -14.75
N THR A 46 4.50 -8.53 -15.58
CA THR A 46 4.41 -7.93 -16.91
C THR A 46 4.06 -6.45 -16.81
N ILE A 47 4.33 -5.66 -17.87
CA ILE A 47 4.01 -4.22 -17.88
C ILE A 47 2.55 -3.94 -17.47
N PRO A 48 1.54 -4.68 -17.97
CA PRO A 48 0.15 -4.49 -17.51
C PRO A 48 -0.07 -4.75 -16.02
N GLN A 49 0.69 -5.67 -15.42
CA GLN A 49 0.63 -5.98 -13.98
C GLN A 49 1.35 -4.94 -13.12
N MET A 50 2.33 -4.22 -13.68
CA MET A 50 3.05 -3.15 -12.98
C MET A 50 2.18 -1.90 -12.78
N ILE A 51 1.30 -1.58 -13.73
CA ILE A 51 0.41 -0.42 -13.67
C ILE A 51 -0.43 -0.36 -12.37
N PRO A 52 -1.18 -1.41 -11.98
CA PRO A 52 -1.96 -1.38 -10.74
C PRO A 52 -1.07 -1.30 -9.49
N ILE A 53 0.11 -1.95 -9.49
CA ILE A 53 1.05 -1.92 -8.35
C ILE A 53 1.57 -0.51 -8.12
N VAL A 54 2.05 0.14 -9.18
CA VAL A 54 2.63 1.50 -9.12
C VAL A 54 1.55 2.53 -8.81
N SER A 55 0.38 2.44 -9.46
CA SER A 55 -0.72 3.37 -9.18
C SER A 55 -1.23 3.25 -7.74
N CYS A 56 -1.41 2.03 -7.22
CA CYS A 56 -1.81 1.80 -5.83
C CYS A 56 -0.82 2.45 -4.84
N PHE A 57 0.48 2.27 -5.07
CA PHE A 57 1.53 2.89 -4.26
C PHE A 57 1.49 4.42 -4.31
N ILE A 58 1.41 5.01 -5.51
CA ILE A 58 1.34 6.46 -5.72
C ILE A 58 0.09 7.04 -5.02
N PHE A 59 -1.07 6.40 -5.17
CA PHE A 59 -2.29 6.82 -4.50
C PHE A 59 -2.17 6.76 -2.98
N GLY A 60 -1.51 5.75 -2.43
CA GLY A 60 -1.22 5.65 -1.01
C GLY A 60 -0.36 6.83 -0.52
N VAL A 61 0.76 7.09 -1.18
CA VAL A 61 1.72 8.14 -0.82
C VAL A 61 1.10 9.54 -0.92
N VAL A 62 0.34 9.82 -1.98
CA VAL A 62 -0.27 11.14 -2.20
C VAL A 62 -1.44 11.39 -1.25
N ASN A 63 -2.26 10.36 -0.96
CA ASN A 63 -3.43 10.55 -0.10
C ASN A 63 -3.09 10.57 1.39
N LEU A 64 -2.00 9.93 1.82
CA LEU A 64 -1.59 9.90 3.23
C LEU A 64 -1.44 11.30 3.87
N PRO A 65 -0.68 12.26 3.31
CA PRO A 65 -0.57 13.61 3.89
C PRO A 65 -1.92 14.32 3.93
N PHE A 66 -2.74 14.19 2.88
CA PHE A 66 -4.07 14.79 2.83
C PHE A 66 -4.99 14.21 3.92
N ALA A 67 -4.97 12.90 4.12
CA ALA A 67 -5.74 12.21 5.14
C ALA A 67 -5.31 12.65 6.56
N ILE A 68 -4.00 12.81 6.80
CA ILE A 68 -3.46 13.30 8.08
C ILE A 68 -3.90 14.75 8.36
N ILE A 69 -3.77 15.65 7.38
CA ILE A 69 -4.19 17.05 7.52
C ILE A 69 -5.68 17.12 7.88
N ARG A 70 -6.50 16.38 7.14
CA ARG A 70 -7.96 16.37 7.34
C ARG A 70 -8.35 15.77 8.70
N TYR A 71 -7.64 14.74 9.15
CA TYR A 71 -7.81 14.18 10.49
C TYR A 71 -7.48 15.20 11.58
N ARG A 72 -6.37 15.93 11.45
CA ARG A 72 -5.95 16.97 12.40
C ARG A 72 -6.96 18.11 12.47
N GLN A 73 -7.47 18.58 11.32
CA GLN A 73 -8.50 19.62 11.27
C GLN A 73 -9.79 19.17 11.97
N ASN A 74 -10.24 17.94 11.70
CA ASN A 74 -11.44 17.41 12.34
C ASN A 74 -11.26 17.23 13.85
N LYS A 75 -10.07 16.82 14.31
CA LYS A 75 -9.77 16.71 15.75
C LYS A 75 -9.88 18.07 16.44
N ARG A 76 -9.26 19.12 15.86
CA ARG A 76 -9.33 20.49 16.38
C ARG A 76 -10.74 21.05 16.43
N ALA A 77 -11.54 20.83 15.37
CA ALA A 77 -12.94 21.27 15.34
C ALA A 77 -13.80 20.58 16.40
N ASN A 78 -13.53 19.30 16.69
CA ASN A 78 -14.22 18.56 17.74
C ASN A 78 -13.79 19.00 19.15
N GLU A 79 -12.55 19.44 19.34
CA GLU A 79 -12.09 20.01 20.62
C GLU A 79 -12.76 21.36 20.88
N TYR A 80 -12.81 22.25 19.89
CA TYR A 80 -13.49 23.55 20.01
C TYR A 80 -14.99 23.44 20.33
N ARG A 81 -15.67 22.42 19.79
CA ARG A 81 -17.09 22.16 20.08
C ARG A 81 -17.37 21.63 21.48
N LYS A 82 -16.34 21.21 22.22
CA LYS A 82 -16.48 20.65 23.58
C LYS A 82 -16.20 21.67 24.68
N THR A 83 -15.51 22.77 24.35
CA THR A 83 -15.36 23.98 25.17
C THR A 83 -16.55 24.90 24.98
#